data_AF-A0A1S9C8X0-F1
#
_entry.id   AF-A0A1S9C8X0-F1
#
_cell.length_a   1.000
_cell.length_b   1.000
_cell.length_c   1.000
_cell.angle_alpha   90.00
_cell.angle_beta   90.00
_cell.angle_gamma   90.00
#
_symmetry.space_group_name_H-M   'P 1'
#
loop_
_entity.id
_entity.type
_entity.pdbx_description
1 polymer ?
#
loop_
_entity_poly.entity_id
_entity_poly.type
_entity_poly.pdbx_seq_one_letter_code
_entity_poly.pdbx_strand_id
1 'polypeptide(L)'
;MDPNKFQFIQKDQKIYDQKIEGKPVSSMKDVMIRFTKNRTNVTATIILVIIILCSLFMPALTGKEYVKLNEKLAFLPPRIPLLEQVGIMDGTVLVEEKPIDPATYDEETGLYLPSGYNSKAVVMDTLTNDVVSSTEKSEIVTGGQSVMRLDSGSTEMTVESNDYLVFTKANQPIITIDVPELLGSAKLEVLLQTKPGQFEAINTITEAGEHKLDLYQLKPEIFGDIFSKLRLKVIGDGIETVAIIESVQVHDKSSTDAVFFNDGYPLSLYQIVDGKGSYVRQNGEMIVATFRYNRYIAAFDLTHEIAFSSEEYDALVEEYGVTPIPNPENPDGWFFEEGFPIREVVRQNDKVFIGDKEYYSYEVYLDYQAYLGYEELPYYWFGTSAAGRDLFSLIWVGLRTSLLMGVVTTVINMIVGIIYGAIAGYYGGKVDLLMQRFAELMGRLPWLVVLSIMVVLFDPGITTLIMILIINGWVGFQAVTRMQFYRYKGREYVLASRTMGAKDRRLIFRHILPNGIGTIITASVLSIPAVIFLEASLSYLGYGIGHGQSFNILGMHFTGVSIGVLLADARAFLQMYPYLTVFPSIIISILMITFNMFGNALRDAFNPALRGTE
;
A
#
# COMPACT_ATOMS: atom_id res chain seq x y z
N MET A 1 74.31 26.74 -4.85
CA MET A 1 74.07 25.82 -5.99
C MET A 1 74.90 26.33 -7.16
N ASP A 2 75.64 25.45 -7.81
CA ASP A 2 76.60 25.78 -8.87
C ASP A 2 75.88 26.07 -10.20
N PRO A 3 75.98 27.29 -10.78
CA PRO A 3 75.28 27.68 -12.01
C PRO A 3 75.64 26.82 -13.23
N ASN A 4 76.79 26.15 -13.21
CA ASN A 4 77.28 25.32 -14.31
C ASN A 4 76.66 23.91 -14.36
N LYS A 5 75.76 23.58 -13.41
CA LYS A 5 75.04 22.30 -13.39
C LYS A 5 73.67 22.35 -14.07
N PHE A 6 73.31 23.47 -14.71
CA PHE A 6 72.04 23.63 -15.44
C PHE A 6 72.29 23.76 -16.94
N GLN A 7 71.64 22.91 -17.73
CA GLN A 7 71.59 23.00 -19.19
C GLN A 7 70.19 23.48 -19.60
N PHE A 8 70.11 24.52 -20.44
CA PHE A 8 68.84 24.94 -21.05
C PHE A 8 68.42 23.92 -22.10
N ILE A 9 67.45 23.07 -21.77
CA ILE A 9 66.74 22.26 -22.75
C ILE A 9 65.85 23.21 -23.58
N GLN A 10 66.01 23.21 -24.91
CA GLN A 10 65.26 24.02 -25.91
C GLN A 10 65.66 25.50 -26.07
N LYS A 11 66.97 25.83 -26.14
CA LYS A 11 67.40 27.21 -26.41
C LYS A 11 67.10 27.71 -27.85
N ASP A 12 66.98 26.79 -28.82
CA ASP A 12 66.83 27.11 -30.25
C ASP A 12 65.47 26.69 -30.87
N GLN A 13 64.53 26.15 -30.08
CA GLN A 13 63.18 25.88 -30.59
C GLN A 13 62.35 27.17 -30.58
N LYS A 14 62.28 27.85 -31.72
CA LYS A 14 61.21 28.82 -31.97
C LYS A 14 59.89 28.07 -32.07
N ILE A 15 59.07 28.18 -31.04
CA ILE A 15 57.68 27.72 -31.05
C ILE A 15 56.93 28.65 -32.01
N TYR A 16 56.58 28.15 -33.20
CA TYR A 16 55.67 28.84 -34.09
C TYR A 16 54.25 28.49 -33.68
N ASP A 17 53.39 29.50 -33.49
CA ASP A 17 51.95 29.28 -33.35
C ASP A 17 51.46 28.54 -34.60
N GLN A 18 51.03 27.29 -34.44
CA GLN A 18 50.31 26.60 -35.51
C GLN A 18 49.02 27.38 -35.77
N LYS A 19 48.79 27.78 -37.02
CA LYS A 19 47.49 28.32 -37.41
C LYS A 19 46.44 27.26 -37.09
N ILE A 20 45.44 27.64 -36.30
CA ILE A 20 44.31 26.76 -35.98
C ILE A 20 43.59 26.47 -37.30
N GLU A 21 43.87 25.32 -37.90
CA GLU A 21 43.19 24.84 -39.11
C GLU A 21 41.83 24.27 -38.73
N GLY A 22 40.85 25.15 -38.58
CA GLY A 22 39.47 24.78 -38.32
C GLY A 22 38.59 26.03 -38.28
N LYS A 23 37.34 25.92 -38.77
CA LYS A 23 36.37 27.00 -38.57
C LYS A 23 36.19 27.21 -37.05
N PRO A 24 36.30 28.44 -36.53
CA PRO A 24 36.09 28.69 -35.11
C PRO A 24 34.66 28.28 -34.73
N VAL A 25 34.55 27.25 -33.90
CA VAL A 25 33.28 26.75 -33.38
C VAL A 25 33.02 27.45 -32.04
N SER A 26 31.77 27.87 -31.79
CA SER A 26 31.44 28.43 -30.47
C SER A 26 31.63 27.37 -29.38
N SER A 27 32.01 27.78 -28.17
CA SER A 27 32.24 26.87 -27.04
C SER A 27 31.05 25.92 -26.80
N MET A 28 29.83 26.42 -26.95
CA MET A 28 28.61 25.61 -26.77
C MET A 28 28.39 24.61 -27.91
N LYS A 29 28.69 24.99 -29.16
CA LYS A 29 28.57 24.06 -30.29
C LYS A 29 29.63 22.95 -30.22
N ASP A 30 30.84 23.28 -29.76
CA ASP A 30 31.92 22.34 -29.48
C ASP A 30 31.54 21.32 -28.38
N VAL A 31 30.92 21.80 -27.28
CA VAL A 31 30.36 20.95 -26.22
C VAL A 31 29.27 20.02 -26.77
N MET A 32 28.34 20.53 -27.59
CA MET A 32 27.24 19.73 -28.12
C MET A 32 27.73 18.61 -29.05
N ILE A 33 28.74 18.89 -29.89
CA ILE A 33 29.35 17.87 -30.76
C ILE A 33 29.91 16.72 -29.92
N ARG A 34 30.69 17.03 -28.87
CA ARG A 34 31.23 16.01 -27.95
C ARG A 34 30.14 15.23 -27.24
N PHE A 35 29.10 15.92 -26.77
CA PHE A 35 27.97 15.30 -26.11
C PHE A 35 27.31 14.23 -26.99
N THR A 36 27.08 14.55 -28.27
CA THR A 36 26.43 13.63 -29.22
C THR A 36 27.31 12.49 -29.72
N LYS A 37 28.64 12.58 -29.58
CA LYS A 37 29.59 11.54 -30.04
C LYS A 37 29.47 10.26 -29.20
N ASN A 38 29.09 10.37 -27.93
CA ASN A 38 28.91 9.22 -27.05
C ASN A 38 27.48 8.67 -27.14
N ARG A 39 27.33 7.49 -27.75
CA ARG A 39 26.03 6.82 -27.96
C ARG A 39 25.26 6.58 -26.65
N THR A 40 25.97 6.18 -25.59
CA THR A 40 25.36 5.91 -24.27
C THR A 40 24.71 7.17 -23.68
N ASN A 41 25.39 8.32 -23.84
CA ASN A 41 24.88 9.61 -23.38
C ASN A 41 23.64 10.04 -24.16
N VAL A 42 23.66 9.84 -25.48
CA VAL A 42 22.51 10.14 -26.34
C VAL A 42 21.30 9.28 -25.96
N THR A 43 21.49 7.97 -25.78
CA THR A 43 20.40 7.07 -25.37
C THR A 43 19.81 7.48 -24.02
N ALA A 44 20.64 7.75 -23.01
CA ALA A 44 20.16 8.20 -21.70
C ALA A 44 19.38 9.52 -21.78
N THR A 45 19.82 10.44 -22.65
CA THR A 45 19.12 11.71 -22.89
C THR A 45 17.76 11.50 -23.56
N ILE A 46 17.68 10.60 -24.53
CA ILE A 46 16.41 10.26 -25.20
C ILE A 46 15.43 9.68 -24.18
N ILE A 47 15.86 8.74 -23.35
CA ILE A 47 15.01 8.15 -22.30
C ILE A 47 14.56 9.24 -21.33
N LEU A 48 15.46 10.11 -20.88
CA LEU A 48 15.12 11.22 -20.00
C LEU A 48 14.08 12.15 -20.61
N VAL A 49 14.23 12.51 -21.88
CA VAL A 49 13.26 13.35 -22.61
C VAL A 49 11.91 12.65 -22.72
N ILE A 50 11.89 11.35 -23.03
CA ILE A 50 10.64 10.57 -23.07
C ILE A 50 9.96 10.58 -21.70
N ILE A 51 10.70 10.36 -20.61
CA ILE A 51 10.14 10.35 -19.26
C ILE A 51 9.56 11.73 -18.89
N ILE A 52 10.27 12.81 -19.22
CA ILE A 52 9.79 14.17 -18.98
C ILE A 52 8.51 14.43 -19.80
N LEU A 53 8.49 14.07 -21.08
CA LEU A 53 7.32 14.21 -21.94
C LEU A 53 6.14 13.39 -21.41
N CYS A 54 6.36 12.13 -21.02
CA CYS A 54 5.34 11.29 -20.41
C CYS A 54 4.80 11.94 -19.12
N SER A 55 5.64 12.49 -18.25
CA SER A 55 5.19 13.16 -17.03
C SER A 55 4.28 14.38 -17.32
N LEU A 56 4.50 15.06 -18.46
CA LEU A 56 3.72 16.23 -18.86
C LEU A 56 2.41 15.84 -19.56
N PHE A 57 2.45 14.87 -20.47
CA PHE A 57 1.35 14.56 -21.38
C PHE A 57 0.52 13.34 -20.98
N MET A 58 1.10 12.31 -20.35
CA MET A 58 0.34 11.10 -19.98
C MET A 58 -0.87 11.39 -19.08
N PRO A 59 -0.78 12.27 -18.07
CA PRO A 59 -1.95 12.61 -17.26
C PRO A 59 -3.12 13.20 -18.05
N ALA A 60 -2.85 13.84 -19.19
CA ALA A 60 -3.88 14.39 -20.07
C ALA A 60 -4.40 13.35 -21.07
N LEU A 61 -3.55 12.40 -21.48
CA LEU A 61 -3.88 11.37 -22.48
C LEU A 61 -4.67 10.20 -21.92
N THR A 62 -4.45 9.83 -20.65
CA THR A 62 -5.05 8.61 -20.10
C THR A 62 -6.56 8.71 -19.93
N GLY A 63 -7.15 9.90 -19.85
CA GLY A 63 -8.60 10.11 -19.66
C GLY A 63 -9.16 9.53 -18.34
N LYS A 64 -8.33 8.78 -17.59
CA LYS A 64 -8.68 8.06 -16.37
C LYS A 64 -8.61 8.98 -15.17
N GLU A 65 -9.63 8.90 -14.34
CA GLU A 65 -9.84 9.75 -13.19
C GLU A 65 -8.85 9.40 -12.07
N TYR A 66 -7.66 9.99 -12.11
CA TYR A 66 -6.76 9.98 -10.94
C TYR A 66 -7.26 10.90 -9.81
N VAL A 67 -8.33 11.66 -10.06
CA VAL A 67 -8.92 12.61 -9.12
C VAL A 67 -10.09 11.98 -8.36
N LYS A 68 -11.02 11.32 -9.07
CA LYS A 68 -12.19 10.69 -8.44
C LYS A 68 -11.76 9.50 -7.60
N LEU A 69 -12.44 9.36 -6.47
CA LEU A 69 -12.30 8.21 -5.57
C LEU A 69 -13.31 7.16 -6.00
N ASN A 70 -12.88 5.91 -6.08
CA ASN A 70 -13.75 4.80 -6.41
C ASN A 70 -13.33 3.56 -5.62
N GLU A 71 -13.92 3.36 -4.45
CA GLU A 71 -13.53 2.28 -3.54
C GLU A 71 -13.76 0.88 -4.12
N LYS A 72 -14.75 0.71 -5.02
CA LYS A 72 -14.99 -0.56 -5.71
C LYS A 72 -13.82 -0.99 -6.58
N LEU A 73 -13.11 -0.02 -7.13
CA LEU A 73 -11.92 -0.24 -7.95
C LEU A 73 -10.64 -0.27 -7.11
N ALA A 74 -10.71 -0.30 -5.78
CA ALA A 74 -9.53 -0.31 -4.94
C ALA A 74 -8.72 -1.61 -5.12
N PHE A 75 -7.40 -1.44 -5.16
CA PHE A 75 -6.44 -2.55 -5.20
C PHE A 75 -6.59 -3.53 -6.38
N LEU A 76 -7.10 -3.08 -7.52
CA LEU A 76 -7.10 -3.88 -8.74
C LEU A 76 -5.66 -4.21 -9.14
N PRO A 77 -5.33 -5.49 -9.36
CA PRO A 77 -4.00 -5.89 -9.77
C PRO A 77 -3.65 -5.37 -11.17
N PRO A 78 -2.36 -5.28 -11.51
CA PRO A 78 -1.90 -4.90 -12.85
C PRO A 78 -2.46 -5.84 -13.92
N ARG A 79 -3.01 -5.26 -14.99
CA ARG A 79 -3.51 -6.00 -16.17
C ARG A 79 -2.93 -5.41 -17.44
N ILE A 80 -2.09 -6.17 -18.15
CA ILE A 80 -1.40 -5.73 -19.37
C ILE A 80 -1.75 -6.67 -20.53
N PRO A 81 -2.28 -6.17 -21.67
CA PRO A 81 -2.82 -7.01 -22.75
C PRO A 81 -1.88 -8.08 -23.30
N LEU A 82 -0.58 -7.79 -23.42
CA LEU A 82 0.41 -8.73 -23.96
C LEU A 82 0.92 -9.74 -22.92
N LEU A 83 0.90 -9.38 -21.62
CA LEU A 83 1.42 -10.24 -20.56
C LEU A 83 0.34 -11.15 -19.97
N GLU A 84 -0.92 -10.74 -20.04
CA GLU A 84 -2.10 -11.51 -19.64
C GLU A 84 -2.15 -12.87 -20.36
N GLN A 85 -1.77 -12.91 -21.64
CA GLN A 85 -1.71 -14.15 -22.44
C GLN A 85 -0.72 -15.20 -21.90
N VAL A 86 0.25 -14.78 -21.07
CA VAL A 86 1.29 -15.63 -20.49
C VAL A 86 1.07 -15.81 -18.98
N GLY A 87 -0.05 -15.33 -18.43
CA GLY A 87 -0.39 -15.42 -17.00
C GLY A 87 0.41 -14.46 -16.09
N ILE A 88 1.05 -13.43 -16.66
CA ILE A 88 1.80 -12.41 -15.91
C ILE A 88 1.02 -11.11 -15.96
N MET A 89 0.71 -10.50 -14.81
CA MET A 89 -0.09 -9.26 -14.77
C MET A 89 -1.38 -9.41 -15.59
N ASP A 90 -2.12 -10.49 -15.30
CA ASP A 90 -3.35 -10.91 -15.97
C ASP A 90 -4.62 -10.37 -15.26
N GLY A 91 -4.46 -9.56 -14.23
CA GLY A 91 -5.56 -9.06 -13.43
C GLY A 91 -6.12 -10.06 -12.40
N THR A 92 -5.50 -11.24 -12.25
CA THR A 92 -5.89 -12.24 -11.25
C THR A 92 -4.99 -12.19 -10.01
N VAL A 93 -5.52 -12.64 -8.87
CA VAL A 93 -4.75 -12.81 -7.62
C VAL A 93 -4.94 -14.22 -7.08
N LEU A 94 -3.88 -14.79 -6.50
CA LEU A 94 -4.00 -16.05 -5.78
C LEU A 94 -4.68 -15.79 -4.43
N VAL A 95 -5.71 -16.56 -4.15
CA VAL A 95 -6.44 -16.55 -2.88
C VAL A 95 -6.30 -17.95 -2.29
N GLU A 96 -5.74 -18.02 -1.09
CA GLU A 96 -5.40 -19.28 -0.41
C GLU A 96 -6.26 -19.48 0.84
N GLU A 97 -6.57 -20.74 1.12
CA GLU A 97 -7.18 -21.22 2.37
C GLU A 97 -8.46 -20.47 2.78
N LYS A 98 -9.38 -20.25 1.84
CA LYS A 98 -10.68 -19.62 2.15
C LYS A 98 -11.76 -20.64 2.46
N PRO A 99 -12.64 -20.40 3.45
CA PRO A 99 -13.79 -21.27 3.70
C PRO A 99 -14.61 -21.53 2.44
N ILE A 100 -15.10 -22.76 2.28
CA ILE A 100 -16.01 -23.13 1.20
C ILE A 100 -17.46 -22.80 1.55
N ASP A 101 -18.31 -22.71 0.53
CA ASP A 101 -19.77 -22.71 0.68
C ASP A 101 -20.31 -24.14 0.52
N PRO A 102 -20.81 -24.78 1.60
CA PRO A 102 -21.30 -26.16 1.54
C PRO A 102 -22.44 -26.39 0.55
N ALA A 103 -23.19 -25.33 0.21
CA ALA A 103 -24.31 -25.42 -0.74
C ALA A 103 -23.88 -25.50 -2.20
N THR A 104 -22.59 -25.30 -2.49
CA THR A 104 -22.04 -25.16 -3.85
C THR A 104 -21.28 -26.39 -4.34
N TYR A 105 -21.52 -27.55 -3.73
CA TYR A 105 -20.87 -28.80 -4.15
C TYR A 105 -21.20 -29.13 -5.60
N ASP A 106 -20.16 -29.32 -6.41
CA ASP A 106 -20.26 -29.75 -7.80
C ASP A 106 -19.94 -31.25 -7.89
N GLU A 107 -20.93 -32.04 -8.33
CA GLU A 107 -20.80 -33.49 -8.49
C GLU A 107 -19.83 -33.91 -9.60
N GLU A 108 -19.63 -33.06 -10.63
CA GLU A 108 -18.75 -33.40 -11.76
C GLU A 108 -17.27 -33.22 -11.40
N THR A 109 -16.95 -32.13 -10.71
CA THR A 109 -15.57 -31.79 -10.32
C THR A 109 -15.21 -32.33 -8.94
N GLY A 110 -16.20 -32.58 -8.08
CA GLY A 110 -16.01 -32.96 -6.69
C GLY A 110 -15.54 -31.81 -5.80
N LEU A 111 -15.68 -30.56 -6.27
CA LEU A 111 -15.20 -29.35 -5.61
C LEU A 111 -16.35 -28.49 -5.07
N TYR A 112 -16.03 -27.67 -4.08
CA TYR A 112 -16.89 -26.63 -3.50
C TYR A 112 -16.35 -25.25 -3.89
N LEU A 113 -17.26 -24.31 -4.11
CA LEU A 113 -16.89 -22.92 -4.34
C LEU A 113 -16.52 -22.22 -3.03
N PRO A 114 -15.65 -21.21 -3.09
CA PRO A 114 -15.31 -20.39 -1.93
C PRO A 114 -16.50 -19.54 -1.46
N SER A 115 -16.72 -19.50 -0.13
CA SER A 115 -17.77 -18.70 0.48
C SER A 115 -17.43 -17.21 0.48
N GLY A 116 -18.41 -16.37 0.13
CA GLY A 116 -18.26 -14.90 0.10
C GLY A 116 -17.50 -14.35 -1.12
N TYR A 117 -17.26 -15.17 -2.14
CA TYR A 117 -16.62 -14.76 -3.39
C TYR A 117 -17.59 -14.84 -4.57
N ASN A 118 -17.43 -13.95 -5.56
CA ASN A 118 -18.20 -14.02 -6.80
C ASN A 118 -17.74 -15.24 -7.60
N SER A 119 -18.62 -16.22 -7.78
CA SER A 119 -18.34 -17.48 -8.49
C SER A 119 -17.89 -17.27 -9.93
N LYS A 120 -18.39 -16.24 -10.63
CA LYS A 120 -17.96 -15.92 -12.02
C LYS A 120 -16.53 -15.42 -12.09
N ALA A 121 -16.01 -14.86 -11.00
CA ALA A 121 -14.65 -14.35 -10.90
C ALA A 121 -13.64 -15.43 -10.44
N VAL A 122 -14.11 -16.61 -10.04
CA VAL A 122 -13.23 -17.75 -9.71
C VAL A 122 -12.72 -18.38 -10.99
N VAL A 123 -11.40 -18.51 -11.13
CA VAL A 123 -10.79 -19.24 -12.24
C VAL A 123 -10.86 -20.72 -11.91
N MET A 124 -11.90 -21.40 -12.40
CA MET A 124 -12.24 -22.78 -12.02
C MET A 124 -11.09 -23.78 -12.24
N ASP A 125 -10.31 -23.63 -13.31
CA ASP A 125 -9.15 -24.50 -13.60
C ASP A 125 -8.05 -24.48 -12.51
N THR A 126 -8.09 -23.49 -11.62
CA THR A 126 -7.12 -23.32 -10.53
C THR A 126 -7.70 -23.60 -9.15
N LEU A 127 -8.99 -23.93 -9.06
CA LEU A 127 -9.68 -24.19 -7.79
C LEU A 127 -9.26 -25.56 -7.25
N THR A 128 -8.79 -25.57 -6.01
CA THR A 128 -8.54 -26.78 -5.23
C THR A 128 -9.27 -26.70 -3.91
N ASN A 129 -9.72 -27.84 -3.39
CA ASN A 129 -10.19 -27.94 -2.01
C ASN A 129 -9.29 -28.85 -1.19
N ASP A 130 -8.87 -28.34 -0.04
CA ASP A 130 -7.99 -29.03 0.88
C ASP A 130 -8.63 -29.03 2.28
N VAL A 131 -8.33 -30.05 3.07
CA VAL A 131 -8.77 -30.14 4.46
C VAL A 131 -7.68 -29.57 5.37
N VAL A 132 -8.02 -28.56 6.15
CA VAL A 132 -7.12 -27.92 7.11
C VAL A 132 -7.66 -28.05 8.53
N SER A 133 -6.77 -28.14 9.52
CA SER A 133 -7.20 -28.12 10.91
C SER A 133 -7.62 -26.70 11.31
N SER A 134 -8.77 -26.59 11.98
CA SER A 134 -9.34 -25.33 12.44
C SER A 134 -9.81 -25.44 13.89
N THR A 135 -9.64 -24.35 14.64
CA THR A 135 -10.17 -24.16 16.00
C THR A 135 -11.40 -23.25 15.99
N GLU A 136 -11.85 -22.82 14.81
CA GLU A 136 -12.96 -21.90 14.65
C GLU A 136 -14.28 -22.53 15.12
N LYS A 137 -15.07 -21.75 15.85
CA LYS A 137 -16.42 -22.12 16.26
C LYS A 137 -17.38 -21.77 15.12
N SER A 138 -17.39 -22.59 14.08
CA SER A 138 -18.29 -22.45 12.95
C SER A 138 -18.88 -23.81 12.52
N GLU A 139 -20.07 -23.79 11.94
CA GLU A 139 -20.79 -24.97 11.44
C GLU A 139 -20.07 -25.64 10.28
N ILE A 140 -19.31 -24.87 9.49
CA ILE A 140 -18.50 -25.39 8.37
C ILE A 140 -17.28 -26.20 8.83
N VAL A 141 -16.93 -26.12 10.12
CA VAL A 141 -15.85 -26.93 10.71
C VAL A 141 -16.48 -28.18 11.29
N THR A 142 -16.07 -29.34 10.82
CA THR A 142 -16.57 -30.65 11.26
C THR A 142 -15.68 -31.26 12.33
N GLY A 143 -16.26 -32.09 13.21
CA GLY A 143 -15.51 -32.85 14.22
C GLY A 143 -14.80 -32.01 15.30
N GLY A 144 -13.67 -32.48 15.81
CA GLY A 144 -12.92 -31.77 16.84
C GLY A 144 -13.48 -31.91 18.25
N GLN A 145 -12.61 -31.67 19.22
CA GLN A 145 -12.85 -31.93 20.64
C GLN A 145 -12.88 -30.61 21.40
N SER A 146 -13.76 -30.54 22.40
CA SER A 146 -13.87 -29.37 23.27
C SER A 146 -12.95 -29.52 24.47
N VAL A 147 -12.00 -28.60 24.61
CA VAL A 147 -10.94 -28.64 25.61
C VAL A 147 -11.22 -27.61 26.69
N MET A 148 -11.41 -28.09 27.92
CA MET A 148 -11.53 -27.28 29.13
C MET A 148 -10.18 -27.27 29.85
N ARG A 149 -9.62 -26.09 30.11
CA ARG A 149 -8.35 -25.93 30.82
C ARG A 149 -8.45 -24.88 31.92
N LEU A 150 -7.98 -25.22 33.12
CA LEU A 150 -7.96 -24.28 34.25
C LEU A 150 -6.84 -23.24 34.13
N ASP A 151 -7.11 -22.04 34.62
CA ASP A 151 -6.10 -21.00 34.79
C ASP A 151 -5.22 -21.23 36.02
N SER A 152 -4.08 -20.55 36.07
CA SER A 152 -3.20 -20.56 37.24
C SER A 152 -3.93 -20.09 38.50
N GLY A 153 -3.95 -20.93 39.54
CA GLY A 153 -4.58 -20.64 40.83
C GLY A 153 -6.09 -20.93 40.87
N SER A 154 -6.67 -21.40 39.77
CA SER A 154 -8.07 -21.85 39.72
C SER A 154 -8.14 -23.34 40.05
N THR A 155 -9.15 -23.71 40.84
CA THR A 155 -9.40 -25.11 41.22
C THR A 155 -10.55 -25.74 40.46
N GLU A 156 -11.38 -24.91 39.81
CA GLU A 156 -12.55 -25.36 39.07
C GLU A 156 -12.98 -24.37 37.97
N MET A 157 -13.70 -24.91 37.00
CA MET A 157 -14.33 -24.16 35.91
C MET A 157 -15.56 -24.92 35.42
N THR A 158 -16.66 -24.22 35.17
CA THR A 158 -17.93 -24.80 34.71
C THR A 158 -18.35 -24.21 33.38
N VAL A 159 -18.69 -25.09 32.43
CA VAL A 159 -19.35 -24.73 31.17
C VAL A 159 -20.80 -25.21 31.17
N GLU A 160 -21.68 -24.48 30.50
CA GLU A 160 -23.11 -24.74 30.45
C GLU A 160 -23.60 -24.85 28.99
N SER A 161 -24.52 -25.78 28.74
CA SER A 161 -25.19 -25.92 27.45
C SER A 161 -26.07 -24.71 27.11
N ASN A 162 -26.25 -24.44 25.82
CA ASN A 162 -27.17 -23.40 25.37
C ASN A 162 -28.62 -23.86 25.48
N ASP A 163 -28.88 -25.13 25.13
CA ASP A 163 -30.21 -25.72 25.14
C ASP A 163 -30.59 -26.26 26.52
N TYR A 164 -31.87 -26.13 26.83
CA TYR A 164 -32.49 -26.81 27.96
C TYR A 164 -32.90 -28.22 27.57
N LEU A 165 -32.58 -29.17 28.45
CA LEU A 165 -32.92 -30.58 28.31
C LEU A 165 -34.10 -30.91 29.22
N VAL A 166 -35.01 -31.73 28.70
CA VAL A 166 -36.16 -32.23 29.46
C VAL A 166 -35.91 -33.69 29.80
N PHE A 167 -35.78 -33.98 31.08
CA PHE A 167 -35.61 -35.35 31.57
C PHE A 167 -36.90 -35.80 32.24
N THR A 168 -37.64 -36.71 31.60
CA THR A 168 -38.90 -37.22 32.15
C THR A 168 -38.73 -38.62 32.71
N LYS A 169 -39.45 -38.91 33.79
CA LYS A 169 -39.40 -40.23 34.43
C LYS A 169 -39.94 -41.35 33.53
N ALA A 170 -40.85 -41.00 32.62
CA ALA A 170 -41.41 -41.94 31.66
C ALA A 170 -40.36 -42.46 30.67
N ASN A 171 -39.42 -41.61 30.25
CA ASN A 171 -38.49 -41.92 29.15
C ASN A 171 -37.16 -42.53 29.62
N GLN A 172 -36.87 -42.51 30.92
CA GLN A 172 -35.62 -43.02 31.52
C GLN A 172 -34.36 -42.58 30.74
N PRO A 173 -34.11 -41.27 30.58
CA PRO A 173 -32.96 -40.75 29.83
C PRO A 173 -31.60 -41.20 30.40
N ILE A 174 -30.68 -41.52 29.51
CA ILE A 174 -29.28 -41.85 29.77
C ILE A 174 -28.39 -40.78 29.13
N ILE A 175 -27.58 -40.11 29.95
CA ILE A 175 -26.58 -39.16 29.44
C ILE A 175 -25.31 -39.93 29.12
N THR A 176 -24.82 -39.83 27.90
CA THR A 176 -23.55 -40.40 27.46
C THR A 176 -22.57 -39.26 27.20
N ILE A 177 -21.43 -39.26 27.88
CA ILE A 177 -20.37 -38.28 27.66
C ILE A 177 -19.11 -39.02 27.27
N ASP A 178 -18.54 -38.66 26.12
CA ASP A 178 -17.26 -39.16 25.68
C ASP A 178 -16.15 -38.21 26.11
N VAL A 179 -15.24 -38.72 26.95
CA VAL A 179 -14.12 -37.98 27.53
C VAL A 179 -12.83 -38.67 27.09
N PRO A 180 -12.27 -38.34 25.90
CA PRO A 180 -11.10 -39.03 25.38
C PRO A 180 -9.88 -38.92 26.28
N GLU A 181 -9.75 -37.80 27.00
CA GLU A 181 -8.57 -37.54 27.82
C GLU A 181 -8.87 -36.63 29.02
N LEU A 182 -8.28 -36.97 30.16
CA LEU A 182 -8.19 -36.15 31.37
C LEU A 182 -6.71 -36.05 31.75
N LEU A 183 -6.19 -34.82 31.85
CA LEU A 183 -4.78 -34.54 32.15
C LEU A 183 -4.61 -33.91 33.53
N GLY A 184 -3.45 -34.15 34.15
CA GLY A 184 -3.12 -33.65 35.48
C GLY A 184 -4.00 -34.29 36.56
N SER A 185 -4.59 -33.47 37.43
CA SER A 185 -5.57 -33.91 38.45
C SER A 185 -7.03 -33.69 38.03
N ALA A 186 -7.29 -33.57 36.73
CA ALA A 186 -8.62 -33.28 36.20
C ALA A 186 -9.67 -34.34 36.55
N LYS A 187 -10.79 -33.85 37.09
CA LYS A 187 -12.04 -34.60 37.28
C LYS A 187 -13.16 -33.80 36.63
N LEU A 188 -14.06 -34.48 35.93
CA LEU A 188 -15.19 -33.84 35.25
C LEU A 188 -16.49 -34.19 35.98
N GLU A 189 -17.10 -33.21 36.66
CA GLU A 189 -18.42 -33.33 37.25
C GLU A 189 -19.51 -32.97 36.25
N VAL A 190 -20.56 -33.79 36.23
CA VAL A 190 -21.75 -33.57 35.41
C VAL A 190 -22.86 -33.09 36.35
N LEU A 191 -23.32 -31.85 36.15
CA LEU A 191 -24.31 -31.21 37.00
C LEU A 191 -25.62 -30.98 36.25
N LEU A 192 -26.73 -31.24 36.96
CA LEU A 192 -28.08 -30.92 36.51
C LEU A 192 -28.78 -30.05 37.55
N GLN A 193 -29.71 -29.23 37.09
CA GLN A 193 -30.57 -28.40 37.90
C GLN A 193 -31.68 -29.24 38.51
N THR A 194 -31.69 -29.37 39.83
CA THR A 194 -32.67 -30.20 40.55
C THR A 194 -33.78 -29.36 41.19
N LYS A 195 -33.49 -28.07 41.43
CA LYS A 195 -34.45 -27.02 41.82
C LYS A 195 -34.10 -25.73 41.05
N PRO A 196 -35.06 -24.80 40.85
CA PRO A 196 -34.78 -23.53 40.17
C PRO A 196 -33.53 -22.84 40.74
N GLY A 197 -32.47 -22.71 39.92
CA GLY A 197 -31.20 -22.08 40.30
C GLY A 197 -30.23 -22.93 41.11
N GLN A 198 -30.57 -24.18 41.49
CA GLN A 198 -29.69 -25.08 42.23
C GLN A 198 -29.25 -26.25 41.34
N PHE A 199 -27.94 -26.32 41.07
CA PHE A 199 -27.30 -27.40 40.33
C PHE A 199 -26.63 -28.39 41.29
N GLU A 200 -26.86 -29.68 41.08
CA GLU A 200 -26.27 -30.75 41.88
C GLU A 200 -25.48 -31.70 40.97
N ALA A 201 -24.32 -32.16 41.47
CA ALA A 201 -23.49 -33.12 40.76
C ALA A 201 -24.14 -34.51 40.74
N ILE A 202 -24.41 -35.01 39.54
CA ILE A 202 -25.04 -36.31 39.32
C ILE A 202 -23.98 -37.41 39.29
N ASN A 203 -22.84 -37.14 38.63
CA ASN A 203 -21.68 -38.03 38.65
C ASN A 203 -20.37 -37.24 38.51
N THR A 204 -19.26 -37.87 38.90
CA THR A 204 -17.89 -37.38 38.71
C THR A 204 -17.12 -38.39 37.88
N ILE A 205 -16.70 -37.98 36.68
CA ILE A 205 -15.88 -38.77 35.76
C ILE A 205 -14.40 -38.54 36.13
N THR A 206 -13.68 -39.63 36.38
CA THR A 206 -12.26 -39.60 36.81
C THR A 206 -11.32 -40.36 35.86
N GLU A 207 -11.87 -41.04 34.85
CA GLU A 207 -11.10 -41.84 33.88
C GLU A 207 -11.55 -41.48 32.46
N ALA A 208 -10.64 -41.60 31.50
CA ALA A 208 -10.95 -41.39 30.09
C ALA A 208 -11.83 -42.51 29.52
N GLY A 209 -12.66 -42.19 28.53
CA GLY A 209 -13.55 -43.11 27.82
C GLY A 209 -14.99 -42.60 27.72
N GLU A 210 -15.86 -43.47 27.22
CA GLU A 210 -17.30 -43.23 27.11
C GLU A 210 -18.01 -43.56 28.44
N HIS A 211 -18.70 -42.58 29.02
CA HIS A 211 -19.38 -42.71 30.31
C HIS A 211 -20.89 -42.63 30.14
N LYS A 212 -21.61 -43.70 30.50
CA LYS A 212 -23.08 -43.78 30.47
C LYS A 212 -23.66 -43.55 31.85
N LEU A 213 -24.45 -42.49 31.99
CA LEU A 213 -25.03 -42.03 33.24
C LEU A 213 -26.55 -42.28 33.20
N ASP A 214 -26.98 -43.37 33.82
CA ASP A 214 -28.40 -43.60 34.08
C ASP A 214 -28.82 -42.76 35.29
N LEU A 215 -29.53 -41.67 35.00
CA LEU A 215 -29.94 -40.68 36.00
C LEU A 215 -30.74 -41.33 37.14
N TYR A 216 -31.67 -42.23 36.82
CA TYR A 216 -32.60 -42.81 37.79
C TYR A 216 -31.95 -43.91 38.64
N GLN A 217 -30.85 -44.52 38.18
CA GLN A 217 -30.04 -45.44 38.99
C GLN A 217 -29.11 -44.70 39.94
N LEU A 218 -28.50 -43.60 39.49
CA LEU A 218 -27.46 -42.90 40.25
C LEU A 218 -28.02 -42.07 41.41
N LYS A 219 -29.15 -41.36 41.22
CA LYS A 219 -29.75 -40.50 42.26
C LYS A 219 -31.29 -40.56 42.28
N PRO A 220 -31.91 -41.70 42.62
CA PRO A 220 -33.37 -41.88 42.57
C PRO A 220 -34.19 -40.88 43.40
N GLU A 221 -33.57 -40.23 44.39
CA GLU A 221 -34.19 -39.25 45.29
C GLU A 221 -34.43 -37.88 44.64
N ILE A 222 -33.79 -37.60 43.50
CA ILE A 222 -33.73 -36.29 42.86
C ILE A 222 -34.70 -36.18 41.66
N PHE A 223 -35.17 -37.30 41.10
CA PHE A 223 -35.78 -37.30 39.77
C PHE A 223 -37.32 -37.40 39.76
N GLY A 224 -37.96 -36.22 39.72
CA GLY A 224 -39.23 -35.99 39.01
C GLY A 224 -38.97 -35.70 37.52
N ASP A 225 -39.91 -35.03 36.84
CA ASP A 225 -39.64 -34.46 35.53
C ASP A 225 -38.80 -33.18 35.71
N ILE A 226 -37.59 -33.16 35.13
CA ILE A 226 -36.58 -32.11 35.30
C ILE A 226 -36.43 -31.33 34.00
N PHE A 227 -36.38 -30.00 34.12
CA PHE A 227 -36.02 -29.08 33.04
C PHE A 227 -34.69 -28.40 33.40
N SER A 228 -33.62 -28.75 32.70
CA SER A 228 -32.27 -28.34 33.08
C SER A 228 -31.36 -28.15 31.87
N LYS A 229 -30.50 -27.14 31.92
CA LYS A 229 -29.29 -27.12 31.10
C LYS A 229 -28.26 -28.10 31.65
N LEU A 230 -27.38 -28.60 30.80
CA LEU A 230 -26.28 -29.44 31.21
C LEU A 230 -25.09 -28.58 31.63
N ARG A 231 -24.54 -28.81 32.82
CA ARG A 231 -23.28 -28.19 33.26
C ARG A 231 -22.19 -29.23 33.38
N LEU A 232 -21.04 -28.93 32.78
CA LEU A 232 -19.82 -29.72 32.90
C LEU A 232 -18.81 -28.90 33.67
N LYS A 233 -18.36 -29.43 34.82
CA LYS A 233 -17.43 -28.75 35.71
C LYS A 233 -16.14 -29.53 35.79
N VAL A 234 -15.04 -28.94 35.34
CA VAL A 234 -13.71 -29.50 35.54
C VAL A 234 -13.17 -29.03 36.89
N ILE A 235 -12.60 -29.96 37.67
CA ILE A 235 -11.98 -29.73 38.98
C ILE A 235 -10.56 -30.30 38.95
N GLY A 236 -9.60 -29.56 39.51
CA GLY A 236 -8.22 -30.03 39.64
C GLY A 236 -7.31 -28.95 40.22
N ASP A 237 -6.00 -29.15 40.07
CA ASP A 237 -4.98 -28.32 40.70
C ASP A 237 -4.17 -27.56 39.64
N GLY A 238 -4.61 -26.33 39.33
CA GLY A 238 -3.85 -25.41 38.49
C GLY A 238 -3.78 -25.78 37.00
N ILE A 239 -2.78 -25.22 36.31
CA ILE A 239 -2.79 -25.05 34.85
C ILE A 239 -2.60 -26.33 34.02
N GLU A 240 -2.15 -27.41 34.66
CA GLU A 240 -1.98 -28.74 34.04
C GLU A 240 -3.31 -29.53 33.98
N THR A 241 -4.35 -29.02 34.64
CA THR A 241 -5.69 -29.62 34.65
C THR A 241 -6.40 -29.34 33.34
N VAL A 242 -6.57 -30.39 32.53
CA VAL A 242 -7.28 -30.31 31.24
C VAL A 242 -8.29 -31.46 31.14
N ALA A 243 -9.51 -31.15 30.73
CA ALA A 243 -10.51 -32.15 30.37
C ALA A 243 -10.89 -31.97 28.90
N ILE A 244 -10.81 -33.05 28.13
CA ILE A 244 -11.17 -33.09 26.71
C ILE A 244 -12.48 -33.84 26.58
N ILE A 245 -13.45 -33.23 25.90
CA ILE A 245 -14.79 -33.79 25.69
C ILE A 245 -15.02 -33.85 24.19
N GLU A 246 -15.39 -35.04 23.69
CA GLU A 246 -15.63 -35.26 22.28
C GLU A 246 -17.11 -35.12 21.92
N SER A 247 -17.98 -35.77 22.69
CA SER A 247 -19.42 -35.67 22.48
C SER A 247 -20.20 -35.76 23.79
N VAL A 248 -21.39 -35.16 23.77
CA VAL A 248 -22.39 -35.23 24.82
C VAL A 248 -23.71 -35.63 24.18
N GLN A 249 -24.29 -36.72 24.65
CA GLN A 249 -25.51 -37.29 24.10
C GLN A 249 -26.52 -37.58 25.20
N VAL A 250 -27.81 -37.42 24.90
CA VAL A 250 -28.90 -37.89 25.77
C VAL A 250 -29.79 -38.80 24.97
N HIS A 251 -29.92 -40.04 25.44
CA HIS A 251 -30.75 -41.07 24.82
C HIS A 251 -31.92 -41.39 25.73
N ASP A 252 -33.12 -41.47 25.15
CA ASP A 252 -34.28 -42.02 25.85
C ASP A 252 -34.29 -43.54 25.68
N LYS A 253 -34.57 -44.29 26.75
CA LYS A 253 -34.52 -45.76 26.72
C LYS A 253 -35.52 -46.40 25.74
N SER A 254 -36.55 -45.66 25.35
CA SER A 254 -37.58 -46.06 24.38
C SER A 254 -37.22 -45.73 22.92
N SER A 255 -36.15 -44.97 22.68
CA SER A 255 -35.71 -44.51 21.35
C SER A 255 -34.32 -45.04 21.03
N THR A 256 -34.04 -45.29 19.74
CA THR A 256 -32.68 -45.58 19.25
C THR A 256 -31.90 -44.31 18.93
N ASP A 257 -32.60 -43.20 18.70
CA ASP A 257 -31.99 -41.92 18.33
C ASP A 257 -31.81 -41.04 19.56
N ALA A 258 -30.67 -40.34 19.61
CA ALA A 258 -30.38 -39.38 20.67
C ALA A 258 -31.36 -38.21 20.60
N VAL A 259 -31.98 -37.87 21.73
CA VAL A 259 -32.85 -36.70 21.87
C VAL A 259 -32.03 -35.41 21.92
N PHE A 260 -30.76 -35.53 22.32
CA PHE A 260 -29.79 -34.45 22.31
C PHE A 260 -28.43 -35.02 21.91
N PHE A 261 -27.75 -34.37 20.98
CA PHE A 261 -26.44 -34.79 20.51
C PHE A 261 -25.62 -33.55 20.17
N ASN A 262 -24.63 -33.26 21.02
CA ASN A 262 -23.70 -32.18 20.82
C ASN A 262 -22.28 -32.74 20.76
N ASP A 263 -21.70 -32.69 19.58
CA ASP A 263 -20.26 -32.86 19.31
C ASP A 263 -19.72 -31.58 18.65
N GLY A 264 -18.42 -31.54 18.34
CA GLY A 264 -17.81 -30.51 17.50
C GLY A 264 -18.30 -29.06 17.74
N TYR A 265 -19.02 -28.50 16.77
CA TYR A 265 -19.49 -27.12 16.82
C TYR A 265 -20.55 -26.87 17.91
N PRO A 266 -21.71 -27.57 17.96
CA PRO A 266 -22.69 -27.41 19.03
C PRO A 266 -22.13 -27.52 20.44
N LEU A 267 -21.19 -28.45 20.67
CA LEU A 267 -20.53 -28.59 21.97
C LEU A 267 -19.63 -27.37 22.27
N SER A 268 -18.85 -26.91 21.30
CA SER A 268 -17.94 -25.77 21.47
C SER A 268 -18.63 -24.44 21.85
N LEU A 269 -19.95 -24.33 21.61
CA LEU A 269 -20.75 -23.16 21.95
C LEU A 269 -21.14 -23.06 23.43
N TYR A 270 -20.81 -24.06 24.25
CA TYR A 270 -21.08 -24.00 25.68
C TYR A 270 -20.37 -22.80 26.31
N GLN A 271 -21.05 -22.16 27.26
CA GLN A 271 -20.58 -20.92 27.86
C GLN A 271 -19.98 -21.17 29.23
N ILE A 272 -18.88 -20.48 29.54
CA ILE A 272 -18.30 -20.50 30.88
C ILE A 272 -19.23 -19.72 31.81
N VAL A 273 -19.78 -20.41 32.81
CA VAL A 273 -20.73 -19.81 33.77
C VAL A 273 -20.12 -19.60 35.15
N ASP A 274 -19.04 -20.31 35.47
CA ASP A 274 -18.35 -20.19 36.76
C ASP A 274 -16.88 -20.64 36.65
N GLY A 275 -16.04 -20.11 37.55
CA GLY A 275 -14.59 -20.36 37.57
C GLY A 275 -13.79 -19.59 36.52
N LYS A 276 -12.48 -19.86 36.47
CA LYS A 276 -11.53 -19.20 35.54
C LYS A 276 -10.71 -20.24 34.78
N GLY A 277 -10.71 -20.11 33.46
CA GLY A 277 -10.01 -21.00 32.54
C GLY A 277 -10.39 -20.71 31.10
N SER A 278 -10.02 -21.63 30.21
CA SER A 278 -10.29 -21.55 28.77
C SER A 278 -11.13 -22.73 28.30
N TYR A 279 -12.07 -22.45 27.39
CA TYR A 279 -12.90 -23.45 26.72
C TYR A 279 -12.85 -23.26 25.21
N VAL A 280 -12.10 -24.14 24.55
CA VAL A 280 -11.73 -23.98 23.14
C VAL A 280 -11.92 -25.31 22.40
N ARG A 281 -12.38 -25.24 21.15
CA ARG A 281 -12.41 -26.41 20.26
C ARG A 281 -11.01 -26.64 19.67
N GLN A 282 -10.57 -27.88 19.63
CA GLN A 282 -9.32 -28.29 18.99
C GLN A 282 -9.57 -29.44 18.02
N ASN A 283 -8.65 -29.66 17.07
CA ASN A 283 -8.72 -30.75 16.09
C ASN A 283 -9.99 -30.75 15.24
N GLY A 284 -10.63 -29.59 15.04
CA GLY A 284 -11.67 -29.46 14.02
C GLY A 284 -11.04 -29.51 12.63
N GLU A 285 -11.80 -29.99 11.65
CA GLU A 285 -11.39 -30.01 10.25
C GLU A 285 -12.30 -29.09 9.44
N MET A 286 -11.71 -28.29 8.56
CA MET A 286 -12.42 -27.37 7.69
C MET A 286 -11.96 -27.59 6.26
N ILE A 287 -12.90 -27.66 5.32
CA ILE A 287 -12.59 -27.66 3.91
C ILE A 287 -12.35 -26.21 3.49
N VAL A 288 -11.21 -25.95 2.86
CA VAL A 288 -10.85 -24.65 2.33
C VAL A 288 -10.61 -24.71 0.83
N ALA A 289 -10.90 -23.62 0.14
CA ALA A 289 -10.63 -23.40 -1.27
C ALA A 289 -9.39 -22.53 -1.47
N THR A 290 -8.53 -22.96 -2.41
CA THR A 290 -7.43 -22.17 -2.96
C THR A 290 -7.65 -22.00 -4.46
N PHE A 291 -7.56 -20.78 -4.99
CA PHE A 291 -7.92 -20.47 -6.37
C PHE A 291 -7.31 -19.14 -6.84
N ARG A 292 -7.22 -18.96 -8.16
CA ARG A 292 -7.02 -17.63 -8.75
C ARG A 292 -8.36 -16.90 -8.87
N TYR A 293 -8.37 -15.65 -8.46
CA TYR A 293 -9.54 -14.79 -8.46
C TYR A 293 -9.36 -13.60 -9.41
N ASN A 294 -10.24 -13.47 -10.39
CA ASN A 294 -10.27 -12.36 -11.33
C ASN A 294 -10.93 -11.14 -10.69
N ARG A 295 -10.09 -10.23 -10.19
CA ARG A 295 -10.51 -9.00 -9.51
C ARG A 295 -11.27 -8.05 -10.43
N TYR A 296 -11.03 -8.10 -11.74
CA TYR A 296 -11.72 -7.26 -12.71
C TYR A 296 -13.15 -7.73 -12.92
N ILE A 297 -13.36 -9.02 -13.15
CA ILE A 297 -14.73 -9.58 -13.21
C ILE A 297 -15.47 -9.25 -11.91
N ALA A 298 -14.84 -9.50 -10.75
CA ALA A 298 -15.48 -9.22 -9.47
C ALA A 298 -15.86 -7.75 -9.25
N ALA A 299 -15.04 -6.80 -9.73
CA ALA A 299 -15.27 -5.36 -9.52
C ALA A 299 -16.24 -4.75 -10.54
N PHE A 300 -16.33 -5.32 -11.75
CA PHE A 300 -17.12 -4.79 -12.86
C PHE A 300 -18.39 -5.59 -13.17
N ASP A 301 -18.61 -6.74 -12.52
CA ASP A 301 -19.87 -7.50 -12.63
C ASP A 301 -21.05 -6.71 -12.03
N LEU A 302 -22.24 -7.30 -12.10
CA LEU A 302 -23.47 -6.78 -11.51
C LEU A 302 -23.30 -6.49 -10.01
N THR A 303 -23.51 -5.23 -9.64
CA THR A 303 -23.40 -4.76 -8.26
C THR A 303 -24.76 -4.37 -7.70
N HIS A 304 -25.02 -4.76 -6.46
CA HIS A 304 -26.20 -4.35 -5.73
C HIS A 304 -25.91 -3.06 -4.96
N GLU A 305 -26.63 -1.99 -5.29
CA GLU A 305 -26.53 -0.68 -4.65
C GLU A 305 -27.82 -0.37 -3.91
N ILE A 306 -27.75 -0.24 -2.58
CA ILE A 306 -28.93 -0.06 -1.74
C ILE A 306 -29.44 1.39 -1.80
N ALA A 307 -28.58 2.35 -2.11
CA ALA A 307 -28.89 3.78 -2.08
C ALA A 307 -28.34 4.53 -3.31
N PHE A 308 -28.84 4.18 -4.49
CA PHE A 308 -28.51 4.88 -5.74
C PHE A 308 -29.25 6.22 -5.83
N SER A 309 -28.55 7.29 -6.19
CA SER A 309 -29.10 8.65 -6.18
C SER A 309 -30.24 8.79 -7.20
N SER A 310 -31.35 9.41 -6.79
CA SER A 310 -32.45 9.75 -7.72
C SER A 310 -32.01 10.74 -8.81
N GLU A 311 -31.15 11.70 -8.48
CA GLU A 311 -30.60 12.65 -9.46
C GLU A 311 -29.76 11.93 -10.53
N GLU A 312 -28.95 10.94 -10.12
CA GLU A 312 -28.13 10.15 -11.06
C GLU A 312 -29.00 9.19 -11.88
N TYR A 313 -30.02 8.60 -11.26
CA TYR A 313 -31.00 7.77 -11.94
C TYR A 313 -31.72 8.54 -13.05
N ASP A 314 -32.28 9.71 -12.73
CA ASP A 314 -33.02 10.54 -13.68
C ASP A 314 -32.11 10.98 -14.84
N ALA A 315 -30.86 11.35 -14.55
CA ALA A 315 -29.88 11.71 -15.56
C ALA A 315 -29.57 10.55 -16.52
N LEU A 316 -29.39 9.33 -16.02
CA LEU A 316 -29.15 8.14 -16.85
C LEU A 316 -30.37 7.80 -17.70
N VAL A 317 -31.57 7.85 -17.14
CA VAL A 317 -32.81 7.57 -17.89
C VAL A 317 -33.02 8.60 -19.00
N GLU A 318 -32.75 9.88 -18.74
CA GLU A 318 -32.83 10.95 -19.74
C GLU A 318 -31.76 10.78 -20.84
N GLU A 319 -30.52 10.44 -20.48
CA GLU A 319 -29.42 10.25 -21.42
C GLU A 319 -29.67 9.09 -22.39
N TYR A 320 -30.12 7.94 -21.87
CA TYR A 320 -30.33 6.73 -22.67
C TYR A 320 -31.73 6.65 -23.30
N GLY A 321 -32.67 7.48 -22.85
CA GLY A 321 -34.04 7.51 -23.37
C GLY A 321 -34.81 6.20 -23.17
N VAL A 322 -34.49 5.46 -22.10
CA VAL A 322 -35.05 4.13 -21.82
C VAL A 322 -36.36 4.21 -21.04
N THR A 323 -37.24 3.23 -21.25
CA THR A 323 -38.50 3.11 -20.51
C THR A 323 -38.45 1.93 -19.54
N PRO A 324 -38.88 2.10 -18.28
CA PRO A 324 -38.89 1.03 -17.29
C PRO A 324 -39.93 -0.04 -17.66
N ILE A 325 -39.54 -1.32 -17.50
CA ILE A 325 -40.39 -2.49 -17.74
C ILE A 325 -40.80 -3.06 -16.38
N PRO A 326 -42.08 -3.02 -15.98
CA PRO A 326 -42.50 -3.48 -14.65
C PRO A 326 -42.08 -4.92 -14.35
N ASN A 327 -41.57 -5.19 -13.14
CA ASN A 327 -41.19 -6.53 -12.71
C ASN A 327 -42.44 -7.34 -12.32
N PRO A 328 -42.77 -8.47 -12.98
CA PRO A 328 -43.95 -9.28 -12.65
C PRO A 328 -43.88 -9.95 -11.27
N GLU A 329 -42.67 -10.20 -10.76
CA GLU A 329 -42.44 -10.89 -9.48
C GLU A 329 -42.31 -9.91 -8.30
N ASN A 330 -41.97 -8.65 -8.57
CA ASN A 330 -41.83 -7.59 -7.59
C ASN A 330 -42.61 -6.33 -8.01
N PRO A 331 -43.81 -6.08 -7.43
CA PRO A 331 -44.64 -4.93 -7.79
C PRO A 331 -44.00 -3.56 -7.57
N ASP A 332 -43.01 -3.46 -6.68
CA ASP A 332 -42.31 -2.21 -6.33
C ASP A 332 -41.10 -1.95 -7.23
N GLY A 333 -40.76 -2.90 -8.12
CA GLY A 333 -39.56 -2.88 -8.95
C GLY A 333 -39.82 -2.95 -10.47
N TRP A 334 -38.77 -2.70 -11.24
CA TRP A 334 -38.79 -2.73 -12.70
C TRP A 334 -37.42 -3.04 -13.30
N PHE A 335 -37.42 -3.52 -14.53
CA PHE A 335 -36.25 -3.85 -15.33
C PHE A 335 -36.01 -2.82 -16.44
N PHE A 336 -34.83 -2.90 -17.04
CA PHE A 336 -34.50 -2.20 -18.28
C PHE A 336 -33.94 -3.16 -19.33
N GLU A 337 -33.99 -2.74 -20.60
CA GLU A 337 -33.41 -3.49 -21.71
C GLU A 337 -31.87 -3.55 -21.62
N GLU A 338 -31.26 -4.52 -22.33
CA GLU A 338 -29.81 -4.67 -22.36
C GLU A 338 -29.11 -3.43 -22.94
N GLY A 339 -27.99 -3.04 -22.33
CA GLY A 339 -27.22 -1.84 -22.72
C GLY A 339 -27.48 -0.62 -21.84
N PHE A 340 -28.51 -0.65 -20.98
CA PHE A 340 -28.66 0.34 -19.91
C PHE A 340 -27.84 -0.04 -18.67
N PRO A 341 -27.12 0.90 -18.01
CA PRO A 341 -26.32 0.59 -16.82
C PRO A 341 -27.09 -0.01 -15.65
N ILE A 342 -28.37 0.34 -15.46
CA ILE A 342 -29.20 -0.24 -14.40
C ILE A 342 -29.97 -1.43 -14.98
N ARG A 343 -29.75 -2.64 -14.46
CA ARG A 343 -30.47 -3.83 -14.92
C ARG A 343 -31.83 -3.97 -14.27
N GLU A 344 -31.90 -3.70 -12.97
CA GLU A 344 -33.12 -3.80 -12.19
C GLU A 344 -33.14 -2.71 -11.12
N VAL A 345 -34.31 -2.11 -10.92
CA VAL A 345 -34.64 -1.37 -9.71
C VAL A 345 -35.52 -2.26 -8.85
N VAL A 346 -35.03 -2.58 -7.65
CA VAL A 346 -35.74 -3.43 -6.70
C VAL A 346 -36.87 -2.65 -6.04
N ARG A 347 -36.59 -1.42 -5.60
CA ARG A 347 -37.58 -0.52 -4.99
C ARG A 347 -37.07 0.90 -4.91
N GLN A 348 -38.00 1.83 -4.71
CA GLN A 348 -37.71 3.18 -4.26
C GLN A 348 -37.61 3.21 -2.72
N ASN A 349 -36.55 3.81 -2.19
CA ASN A 349 -36.38 4.01 -0.76
C ASN A 349 -37.23 5.19 -0.24
N ASP A 350 -37.36 5.26 1.08
CA ASP A 350 -38.13 6.30 1.75
C ASP A 350 -37.59 7.71 1.42
N LYS A 351 -38.54 8.64 1.28
CA LYS A 351 -38.27 10.04 0.98
C LYS A 351 -37.85 10.78 2.25
N VAL A 352 -36.76 11.53 2.15
CA VAL A 352 -36.20 12.38 3.20
C VAL A 352 -36.32 13.84 2.77
N PHE A 353 -36.84 14.68 3.65
CA PHE A 353 -36.96 16.13 3.41
C PHE A 353 -35.84 16.88 4.12
N ILE A 354 -35.04 17.66 3.37
CA ILE A 354 -34.04 18.58 3.93
C ILE A 354 -34.44 20.00 3.51
N GLY A 355 -35.09 20.72 4.42
CA GLY A 355 -35.75 21.99 4.09
C GLY A 355 -36.94 21.75 3.15
N ASP A 356 -36.99 22.48 2.03
CA ASP A 356 -38.04 22.35 1.01
C ASP A 356 -37.68 21.36 -0.12
N LYS A 357 -36.53 20.67 -0.02
CA LYS A 357 -36.08 19.70 -1.02
C LYS A 357 -36.32 18.27 -0.57
N GLU A 358 -36.91 17.50 -1.47
CA GLU A 358 -37.15 16.07 -1.32
C GLU A 358 -35.96 15.28 -1.89
N TYR A 359 -35.44 14.35 -1.10
CA TYR A 359 -34.37 13.44 -1.49
C TYR A 359 -34.87 12.01 -1.31
N TYR A 360 -34.66 11.17 -2.31
CA TYR A 360 -34.89 9.73 -2.21
C TYR A 360 -33.83 9.00 -3.03
N SER A 361 -33.70 7.71 -2.80
CA SER A 361 -32.76 6.85 -3.51
C SER A 361 -33.48 5.59 -4.00
N TYR A 362 -32.82 4.85 -4.87
CA TYR A 362 -33.29 3.57 -5.37
C TYR A 362 -32.37 2.45 -4.89
N GLU A 363 -32.96 1.30 -4.62
CA GLU A 363 -32.21 0.05 -4.48
C GLU A 363 -32.14 -0.60 -5.86
N VAL A 364 -30.93 -0.76 -6.40
CA VAL A 364 -30.72 -1.15 -7.82
C VAL A 364 -29.65 -2.21 -7.99
N TYR A 365 -29.80 -3.02 -9.03
CA TYR A 365 -28.74 -3.85 -9.59
C TYR A 365 -28.12 -3.13 -10.78
N LEU A 366 -26.87 -2.74 -10.63
CA LEU A 366 -26.11 -1.93 -11.57
C LEU A 366 -25.04 -2.75 -12.28
N ASP A 367 -25.08 -2.78 -13.60
CA ASP A 367 -23.98 -3.21 -14.45
C ASP A 367 -22.84 -2.18 -14.34
N TYR A 368 -21.88 -2.48 -13.47
CA TYR A 368 -20.87 -1.50 -13.06
C TYR A 368 -19.91 -1.13 -14.20
N GLN A 369 -19.69 -2.08 -15.12
CA GLN A 369 -18.91 -1.85 -16.32
C GLN A 369 -19.58 -0.80 -17.23
N ALA A 370 -20.87 -1.00 -17.54
CA ALA A 370 -21.63 -0.07 -18.37
C ALA A 370 -21.80 1.30 -17.69
N TYR A 371 -22.00 1.33 -16.37
CA TYR A 371 -22.10 2.57 -15.60
C TYR A 371 -20.85 3.46 -15.70
N LEU A 372 -19.67 2.86 -15.73
CA LEU A 372 -18.41 3.58 -15.91
C LEU A 372 -18.10 3.91 -17.39
N GLY A 373 -19.00 3.57 -18.32
CA GLY A 373 -18.87 3.84 -19.74
C GLY A 373 -17.90 2.91 -20.47
N TYR A 374 -17.64 1.71 -19.92
CA TYR A 374 -16.74 0.73 -20.53
C TYR A 374 -17.52 -0.32 -21.33
N GLU A 375 -17.24 -0.43 -22.64
CA GLU A 375 -17.79 -1.52 -23.48
C GLU A 375 -17.13 -2.87 -23.18
N GLU A 376 -15.85 -2.86 -22.80
CA GLU A 376 -15.07 -4.03 -22.41
C GLU A 376 -14.34 -3.78 -21.08
N LEU A 377 -13.96 -4.86 -20.37
CA LEU A 377 -13.21 -4.77 -19.11
C LEU A 377 -11.94 -3.91 -19.29
N PRO A 378 -11.78 -2.81 -18.52
CA PRO A 378 -10.68 -1.89 -18.73
C PRO A 378 -9.33 -2.47 -18.35
N TYR A 379 -8.27 -1.90 -18.92
CA TYR A 379 -6.89 -2.25 -18.62
C TYR A 379 -6.23 -1.23 -17.68
N TYR A 380 -5.99 -1.58 -16.41
CA TYR A 380 -5.12 -0.80 -15.52
C TYR A 380 -3.71 -1.39 -15.53
N TRP A 381 -2.81 -0.80 -16.34
CA TRP A 381 -1.49 -1.38 -16.61
C TRP A 381 -0.64 -1.59 -15.37
N PHE A 382 -0.75 -0.69 -14.39
CA PHE A 382 -0.05 -0.80 -13.10
C PHE A 382 -1.01 -1.10 -11.94
N GLY A 383 -2.26 -1.43 -12.23
CA GLY A 383 -3.30 -1.60 -11.23
C GLY A 383 -3.86 -0.27 -10.73
N THR A 384 -4.59 -0.33 -9.62
CA THR A 384 -5.20 0.85 -8.97
C THR A 384 -4.70 1.03 -7.54
N SER A 385 -4.81 2.25 -7.03
CA SER A 385 -4.45 2.57 -5.65
C SER A 385 -5.50 2.10 -4.64
N ALA A 386 -5.21 2.30 -3.35
CA ALA A 386 -6.17 2.07 -2.25
C ALA A 386 -7.47 2.89 -2.40
N ALA A 387 -7.41 4.03 -3.09
CA ALA A 387 -8.52 4.90 -3.40
C ALA A 387 -9.26 4.53 -4.71
N GLY A 388 -8.83 3.43 -5.36
CA GLY A 388 -9.29 2.97 -6.68
C GLY A 388 -8.97 3.91 -7.83
N ARG A 389 -7.93 4.74 -7.67
CA ARG A 389 -7.40 5.60 -8.74
C ARG A 389 -6.44 4.82 -9.60
N ASP A 390 -6.40 5.10 -10.90
CA ASP A 390 -5.44 4.50 -11.82
C ASP A 390 -3.99 4.81 -11.42
N LEU A 391 -3.23 3.77 -11.06
CA LEU A 391 -1.86 3.93 -10.57
C LEU A 391 -0.92 4.42 -11.70
N PHE A 392 -1.19 4.02 -12.94
CA PHE A 392 -0.37 4.46 -14.09
C PHE A 392 -0.42 5.99 -14.23
N SER A 393 -1.63 6.55 -14.28
CA SER A 393 -1.83 8.00 -14.34
C SER A 393 -1.24 8.70 -13.10
N LEU A 394 -1.46 8.14 -11.91
CA LEU A 394 -0.94 8.71 -10.65
C LEU A 394 0.59 8.80 -10.64
N ILE A 395 1.30 7.79 -11.14
CA ILE A 395 2.76 7.82 -11.16
C ILE A 395 3.28 8.95 -12.05
N TRP A 396 2.69 9.16 -13.24
CA TRP A 396 3.12 10.25 -14.11
C TRP A 396 2.80 11.63 -13.54
N VAL A 397 1.63 11.77 -12.89
CA VAL A 397 1.26 12.98 -12.14
C VAL A 397 2.25 13.23 -11.00
N GLY A 398 2.56 12.20 -10.21
CA GLY A 398 3.51 12.29 -9.11
C GLY A 398 4.92 12.62 -9.58
N LEU A 399 5.36 12.01 -10.69
CA LEU A 399 6.64 12.24 -11.32
C LEU A 399 6.78 13.69 -11.80
N ARG A 400 5.74 14.25 -12.40
CA ARG A 400 5.70 15.67 -12.82
C ARG A 400 5.93 16.59 -11.63
N THR A 401 5.25 16.35 -10.52
CA THR A 401 5.41 17.13 -9.28
C THR A 401 6.84 17.03 -8.75
N SER A 402 7.37 15.81 -8.61
CA SER A 402 8.74 15.58 -8.10
C SER A 402 9.80 16.21 -9.02
N LEU A 403 9.67 16.04 -10.35
CA LEU A 403 10.57 16.64 -11.35
C LEU A 403 10.63 18.16 -11.22
N LEU A 404 9.46 18.80 -11.17
CA LEU A 404 9.39 20.24 -11.12
C LEU A 404 9.94 20.79 -9.81
N MET A 405 9.60 20.15 -8.68
CA MET A 405 10.19 20.46 -7.37
C MET A 405 11.72 20.34 -7.42
N GLY A 406 12.23 19.25 -7.98
CA GLY A 406 13.66 19.03 -8.19
C GLY A 406 14.33 20.16 -8.96
N VAL A 407 13.74 20.59 -10.08
CA VAL A 407 14.27 21.67 -10.92
C VAL A 407 14.19 23.02 -10.20
N VAL A 408 13.04 23.39 -9.64
CA VAL A 408 12.84 24.69 -8.99
C VAL A 408 13.78 24.86 -7.80
N THR A 409 13.83 23.87 -6.90
CA THR A 409 14.71 23.95 -5.73
C THR A 409 16.18 23.97 -6.15
N THR A 410 16.57 23.18 -7.18
CA THR A 410 17.94 23.21 -7.70
C THR A 410 18.30 24.59 -8.26
N VAL A 411 17.39 25.24 -9.00
CA VAL A 411 17.63 26.58 -9.55
C VAL A 411 17.80 27.61 -8.44
N ILE A 412 16.95 27.57 -7.41
CA ILE A 412 17.06 28.47 -6.25
C ILE A 412 18.40 28.25 -5.52
N ASN A 413 18.74 26.99 -5.23
CA ASN A 413 20.00 26.62 -4.58
C ASN A 413 21.22 27.04 -5.39
N MET A 414 21.16 26.90 -6.71
CA MET A 414 22.21 27.34 -7.62
C MET A 414 22.36 28.86 -7.58
N ILE A 415 21.28 29.64 -7.62
CA ILE A 415 21.35 31.11 -7.57
C ILE A 415 21.96 31.58 -6.25
N VAL A 416 21.46 31.07 -5.11
CA VAL A 416 21.97 31.42 -3.78
C VAL A 416 23.44 31.02 -3.64
N GLY A 417 23.78 29.80 -4.05
CA GLY A 417 25.14 29.29 -4.00
C GLY A 417 26.12 30.04 -4.92
N ILE A 418 25.68 30.45 -6.11
CA ILE A 418 26.49 31.27 -7.02
C ILE A 418 26.81 32.61 -6.37
N ILE A 419 25.80 33.30 -5.82
CA ILE A 419 25.99 34.62 -5.20
C ILE A 419 26.95 34.49 -4.01
N TYR A 420 26.69 33.53 -3.13
CA TYR A 420 27.50 33.32 -1.93
C TYR A 420 28.94 32.90 -2.25
N GLY A 421 29.09 31.90 -3.13
CA GLY A 421 30.39 31.37 -3.54
C GLY A 421 31.21 32.34 -4.38
N ALA A 422 30.56 33.18 -5.20
CA ALA A 422 31.23 34.23 -5.96
C ALA A 422 31.85 35.29 -5.04
N ILE A 423 31.10 35.75 -4.03
CA ILE A 423 31.59 36.72 -3.05
C ILE A 423 32.77 36.13 -2.26
N ALA A 424 32.58 34.93 -1.69
CA ALA A 424 33.62 34.26 -0.92
C ALA A 424 34.90 34.00 -1.75
N GLY A 425 34.73 33.45 -2.96
CA GLY A 425 35.85 33.11 -3.85
C GLY A 425 36.57 34.32 -4.43
N TYR A 426 35.85 35.39 -4.79
CA TYR A 426 36.43 36.60 -5.37
C TYR A 426 37.27 37.38 -4.35
N TYR A 427 36.66 37.78 -3.23
CA TYR A 427 37.32 38.62 -2.23
C TYR A 427 38.40 37.88 -1.45
N GLY A 428 38.21 36.59 -1.15
CA GLY A 428 39.20 35.79 -0.42
C GLY A 428 39.47 36.29 1.01
N GLY A 429 40.52 35.76 1.63
CA GLY A 429 41.03 36.24 2.92
C GLY A 429 39.99 36.17 4.05
N LYS A 430 39.79 37.29 4.76
CA LYS A 430 38.88 37.35 5.93
C LYS A 430 37.41 37.18 5.57
N VAL A 431 36.98 37.70 4.41
CA VAL A 431 35.58 37.58 3.95
C VAL A 431 35.27 36.12 3.68
N ASP A 432 36.16 35.45 2.94
CA ASP A 432 36.04 34.03 2.68
C ASP A 432 36.05 33.21 3.97
N LEU A 433 36.96 33.49 4.90
CA LEU A 433 37.02 32.79 6.19
C LEU A 433 35.69 32.90 6.95
N LEU A 434 35.12 34.11 7.10
CA LEU A 434 33.87 34.32 7.83
C LEU A 434 32.70 33.59 7.14
N MET A 435 32.60 33.71 5.82
CA MET A 435 31.54 33.06 5.03
C MET A 435 31.66 31.53 5.07
N GLN A 436 32.87 30.98 4.95
CA GLN A 436 33.06 29.52 5.08
C GLN A 436 32.69 29.03 6.49
N ARG A 437 32.97 29.78 7.55
CA ARG A 437 32.53 29.39 8.91
C ARG A 437 31.02 29.33 9.04
N PHE A 438 30.28 30.24 8.42
CA PHE A 438 28.83 30.19 8.40
C PHE A 438 28.30 28.99 7.61
N ALA A 439 28.84 28.74 6.40
CA ALA A 439 28.45 27.59 5.59
C ALA A 439 28.78 26.25 6.27
N GLU A 440 29.94 26.14 6.92
CA GLU A 440 30.34 24.97 7.73
C GLU A 440 29.41 24.75 8.92
N LEU A 441 28.97 25.83 9.59
CA LEU A 441 28.02 25.74 10.71
C LEU A 441 26.69 25.15 10.23
N MET A 442 26.16 25.64 9.12
CA MET A 442 24.91 25.14 8.54
C MET A 442 25.04 23.67 8.10
N GLY A 443 26.14 23.30 7.44
CA GLY A 443 26.37 21.94 6.96
C GLY A 443 26.65 20.89 8.05
N ARG A 444 26.97 21.32 9.28
CA ARG A 444 27.23 20.41 10.42
C ARG A 444 26.01 20.15 11.30
N LEU A 445 24.90 20.86 11.08
CA LEU A 445 23.66 20.58 11.81
C LEU A 445 23.14 19.19 11.43
N PRO A 446 22.77 18.33 12.41
CA PRO A 446 22.14 17.06 12.13
C PRO A 446 20.86 17.28 11.30
N TRP A 447 20.85 16.76 10.08
CA TRP A 447 19.78 16.99 9.13
C TRP A 447 18.40 16.64 9.68
N LEU A 448 18.25 15.48 10.33
CA LEU A 448 16.99 15.05 10.92
C LEU A 448 16.50 16.00 12.02
N VAL A 449 17.41 16.65 12.75
CA VAL A 449 17.03 17.63 13.78
C VAL A 449 16.49 18.90 13.13
N VAL A 450 17.15 19.40 12.08
CA VAL A 450 16.66 20.57 11.33
C VAL A 450 15.29 20.27 10.74
N LEU A 451 15.13 19.10 10.15
CA LEU A 451 13.86 18.61 9.62
C LEU A 451 12.75 18.66 10.67
N SER A 452 12.96 18.02 11.82
CA SER A 452 11.97 17.95 12.90
C SER A 452 11.60 19.33 13.43
N ILE A 453 12.57 20.23 13.60
CA ILE A 453 12.30 21.61 14.05
C ILE A 453 11.46 22.37 13.01
N MET A 454 11.80 22.24 11.73
CA MET A 454 11.05 22.91 10.65
C MET A 454 9.61 22.41 10.57
N VAL A 455 9.39 21.10 10.69
CA VAL A 455 8.05 20.49 10.66
C VAL A 455 7.23 20.94 11.87
N VAL A 456 7.82 21.01 13.07
CA VAL A 456 7.12 21.48 14.27
C VAL A 456 6.78 22.97 14.20
N LEU A 457 7.61 23.78 13.53
CA LEU A 457 7.44 25.24 13.49
C LEU A 457 6.54 25.73 12.34
N PHE A 458 6.50 25.01 11.22
CA PHE A 458 5.80 25.43 10.00
C PHE A 458 4.74 24.44 9.52
N ASP A 459 4.47 23.39 10.29
CA ASP A 459 3.64 22.23 9.94
C ASP A 459 4.16 21.42 8.73
N PRO A 460 3.76 20.15 8.58
CA PRO A 460 4.04 19.39 7.37
C PRO A 460 3.40 20.03 6.14
N GLY A 461 4.16 20.11 5.04
CA GLY A 461 3.64 20.62 3.77
C GLY A 461 4.72 21.03 2.80
N ILE A 462 4.29 21.44 1.60
CA ILE A 462 5.20 21.80 0.49
C ILE A 462 6.11 22.97 0.86
N THR A 463 5.60 24.00 1.53
CA THR A 463 6.40 25.19 1.90
C THR A 463 7.54 24.79 2.81
N THR A 464 7.24 23.99 3.84
CA THR A 464 8.21 23.44 4.77
C THR A 464 9.24 22.57 4.05
N LEU A 465 8.78 21.68 3.17
CA LEU A 465 9.64 20.85 2.32
C LEU A 465 10.60 21.71 1.45
N ILE A 466 10.11 22.73 0.75
CA ILE A 466 10.95 23.63 -0.06
C ILE A 466 11.99 24.35 0.80
N MET A 467 11.59 24.88 1.95
CA MET A 467 12.51 25.56 2.87
C MET A 467 13.63 24.62 3.33
N ILE A 468 13.28 23.40 3.72
CA ILE A 468 14.22 22.38 4.16
C ILE A 468 15.20 22.03 3.02
N LEU A 469 14.69 21.79 1.81
CA LEU A 469 15.52 21.49 0.63
C LEU A 469 16.44 22.65 0.24
N ILE A 470 15.99 23.90 0.45
CA ILE A 470 16.82 25.09 0.21
C ILE A 470 17.93 25.19 1.24
N ILE A 471 17.61 25.18 2.54
CA ILE A 471 18.57 25.38 3.65
C ILE A 471 19.78 24.47 3.53
N ASN A 472 19.59 23.23 3.07
CA ASN A 472 20.66 22.26 2.88
C ASN A 472 21.38 22.40 1.53
N GLY A 473 20.63 22.58 0.43
CA GLY A 473 21.17 22.39 -0.92
C GLY A 473 22.13 23.49 -1.42
N TRP A 474 22.00 24.74 -0.96
CA TRP A 474 22.83 25.85 -1.46
C TRP A 474 24.32 25.74 -1.09
N VAL A 475 24.65 25.02 -0.01
CA VAL A 475 26.02 24.85 0.49
C VAL A 475 26.92 24.18 -0.55
N GLY A 476 26.41 23.14 -1.23
CA GLY A 476 27.14 22.47 -2.30
C GLY A 476 27.48 23.40 -3.48
N PHE A 477 26.50 24.19 -3.93
CA PHE A 477 26.69 25.15 -5.02
C PHE A 477 27.66 26.27 -4.67
N GLN A 478 27.62 26.75 -3.42
CA GLN A 478 28.58 27.70 -2.89
C GLN A 478 30.01 27.17 -2.97
N ALA A 479 30.23 25.91 -2.60
CA ALA A 479 31.56 25.30 -2.60
C ALA A 479 32.12 25.16 -4.03
N VAL A 480 31.30 24.66 -4.96
CA VAL A 480 31.67 24.52 -6.37
C VAL A 480 31.97 25.89 -6.99
N THR A 481 31.10 26.88 -6.78
CA THR A 481 31.29 28.23 -7.31
C THR A 481 32.57 28.86 -6.76
N ARG A 482 32.79 28.79 -5.44
CA ARG A 482 33.99 29.31 -4.79
C ARG A 482 35.27 28.71 -5.39
N MET A 483 35.29 27.39 -5.62
CA MET A 483 36.42 26.70 -6.26
C MET A 483 36.71 27.27 -7.67
N GLN A 484 35.67 27.47 -8.49
CA GLN A 484 35.85 28.04 -9.83
C GLN A 484 36.38 29.48 -9.76
N PHE A 485 35.88 30.28 -8.82
CA PHE A 485 36.38 31.65 -8.63
C PHE A 485 37.85 31.67 -8.22
N TYR A 486 38.31 30.78 -7.34
CA TYR A 486 39.72 30.64 -7.01
C TYR A 486 40.57 30.23 -8.23
N ARG A 487 40.07 29.31 -9.06
CA ARG A 487 40.76 28.83 -10.27
C ARG A 487 40.96 29.92 -11.32
N TYR A 488 39.97 30.80 -11.50
CA TYR A 488 39.97 31.78 -12.59
C TYR A 488 40.39 33.19 -12.19
N LYS A 489 40.22 33.61 -10.92
CA LYS A 489 40.53 35.00 -10.51
C LYS A 489 42.00 35.40 -10.71
N GLY A 490 42.91 34.43 -10.66
CA GLY A 490 44.36 34.64 -10.83
C GLY A 490 44.87 34.46 -12.27
N ARG A 491 43.99 34.26 -13.25
CA ARG A 491 44.41 34.08 -14.65
C ARG A 491 44.84 35.40 -15.29
N GLU A 492 45.79 35.32 -16.22
CA GLU A 492 46.41 36.49 -16.88
C GLU A 492 45.39 37.44 -17.51
N TYR A 493 44.33 36.91 -18.16
CA TYR A 493 43.28 37.74 -18.76
C TYR A 493 42.44 38.51 -17.72
N VAL A 494 42.28 37.98 -16.49
CA VAL A 494 41.59 38.68 -15.39
C VAL A 494 42.51 39.75 -14.82
N LEU A 495 43.78 39.44 -14.61
CA LEU A 495 44.78 40.39 -14.11
C LEU A 495 44.97 41.55 -15.10
N ALA A 496 45.09 41.28 -16.40
CA ALA A 496 45.16 42.29 -17.44
C ALA A 496 43.91 43.17 -17.50
N SER A 497 42.71 42.59 -17.35
CA SER A 497 41.48 43.37 -17.28
C SER A 497 41.46 44.29 -16.05
N ARG A 498 41.98 43.81 -14.91
CA ARG A 498 42.10 44.60 -13.68
C ARG A 498 43.09 45.76 -13.82
N THR A 499 44.24 45.54 -14.44
CA THR A 499 45.23 46.63 -14.68
C THR A 499 44.69 47.68 -15.64
N MET A 500 43.80 47.31 -16.56
CA MET A 500 43.04 48.23 -17.41
C MET A 500 41.87 48.95 -16.70
N GLY A 501 41.73 48.83 -15.37
CA GLY A 501 40.74 49.57 -14.58
C GLY A 501 39.33 48.96 -14.56
N ALA A 502 39.17 47.68 -14.89
CA ALA A 502 37.87 47.01 -14.79
C ALA A 502 37.39 46.92 -13.33
N LYS A 503 36.15 47.36 -13.08
CA LYS A 503 35.49 47.24 -11.77
C LYS A 503 35.21 45.77 -11.40
N ASP A 504 35.16 45.46 -10.11
CA ASP A 504 34.90 44.11 -9.57
C ASP A 504 33.67 43.43 -10.18
N ARG A 505 32.54 44.14 -10.31
CA ARG A 505 31.32 43.60 -10.95
C ARG A 505 31.59 43.13 -12.39
N ARG A 506 32.40 43.87 -13.14
CA ARG A 506 32.78 43.51 -14.51
C ARG A 506 33.68 42.27 -14.50
N LEU A 507 34.65 42.19 -13.59
CA LEU A 507 35.52 41.02 -13.43
C LEU A 507 34.70 39.76 -13.08
N ILE A 508 33.79 39.85 -12.11
CA ILE A 508 32.93 38.75 -11.67
C ILE A 508 32.03 38.25 -12.81
N PHE A 509 31.18 39.12 -13.37
CA PHE A 509 30.12 38.67 -14.29
C PHE A 509 30.56 38.52 -15.74
N ARG A 510 31.65 39.18 -16.16
CA ARG A 510 32.12 39.14 -17.57
C ARG A 510 33.36 38.30 -17.78
N HIS A 511 34.18 38.07 -16.74
CA HIS A 511 35.46 37.39 -16.90
C HIS A 511 35.57 36.10 -16.06
N ILE A 512 35.06 36.06 -14.83
CA ILE A 512 35.24 34.89 -13.95
C ILE A 512 34.05 33.92 -14.08
N LEU A 513 32.84 34.38 -13.76
CA LEU A 513 31.64 33.55 -13.74
C LEU A 513 31.37 32.84 -15.08
N PRO A 514 31.45 33.50 -16.26
CA PRO A 514 31.22 32.81 -17.52
C PRO A 514 32.19 31.66 -17.81
N ASN A 515 33.41 31.71 -17.26
CA ASN A 515 34.40 30.64 -17.42
C ASN A 515 34.18 29.48 -16.44
N GLY A 516 33.53 29.72 -15.30
CA GLY A 516 33.16 28.69 -14.32
C GLY A 516 31.77 28.08 -14.54
N ILE A 517 30.95 28.68 -15.41
CA ILE A 517 29.53 28.33 -15.55
C ILE A 517 29.30 26.89 -16.02
N GLY A 518 30.20 26.32 -16.84
CA GLY A 518 30.09 24.93 -17.30
C GLY A 518 30.10 23.94 -16.14
N THR A 519 31.02 24.12 -15.17
CA THR A 519 31.08 23.28 -13.97
C THR A 519 29.86 23.49 -13.07
N ILE A 520 29.36 24.71 -12.96
CA ILE A 520 28.19 25.05 -12.13
C ILE A 520 26.91 24.44 -12.72
N ILE A 521 26.72 24.54 -14.04
CA ILE A 521 25.60 23.91 -14.77
C ILE A 521 25.67 22.39 -14.67
N THR A 522 26.87 21.82 -14.80
CA THR A 522 27.06 20.39 -14.62
C THR A 522 26.66 19.94 -13.20
N ALA A 523 27.07 20.69 -12.18
CA ALA A 523 26.70 20.41 -10.80
C ALA A 523 25.19 20.56 -10.57
N SER A 524 24.52 21.51 -11.25
CA SER A 524 23.06 21.66 -11.11
C SER A 524 22.31 20.48 -11.70
N VAL A 525 22.68 20.01 -12.88
CA VAL A 525 22.06 18.83 -13.50
C VAL A 525 22.22 17.59 -12.62
N LEU A 526 23.38 17.38 -12.00
CA LEU A 526 23.62 16.26 -11.08
C LEU A 526 22.91 16.42 -9.73
N SER A 527 22.54 17.63 -9.34
CA SER A 527 21.79 17.93 -8.10
C SER A 527 20.30 17.60 -8.22
N ILE A 528 19.70 17.74 -9.41
CA ILE A 528 18.26 17.47 -9.63
C ILE A 528 17.83 16.09 -9.12
N PRO A 529 18.46 14.96 -9.52
CA PRO A 529 18.04 13.64 -9.04
C PRO A 529 18.22 13.49 -7.53
N ALA A 530 19.25 14.11 -6.93
CA ALA A 530 19.45 14.07 -5.49
C ALA A 530 18.34 14.82 -4.73
N VAL A 531 17.89 15.96 -5.25
CA VAL A 531 16.76 16.72 -4.67
C VAL A 531 15.45 15.94 -4.83
N ILE A 532 15.21 15.32 -5.97
CA ILE A 532 14.03 14.47 -6.19
C ILE A 532 14.01 13.30 -5.21
N PHE A 533 15.13 12.61 -5.04
CA PHE A 533 15.24 11.51 -4.09
C PHE A 533 15.05 11.97 -2.63
N LEU A 534 15.60 13.13 -2.28
CA LEU A 534 15.41 13.72 -0.96
C LEU A 534 13.95 14.09 -0.73
N GLU A 535 13.28 14.71 -1.70
CA GLU A 535 11.84 14.97 -1.66
C GLU A 535 11.04 13.68 -1.45
N ALA A 536 11.30 12.65 -2.26
CA ALA A 536 10.59 11.39 -2.16
C ALA A 536 10.80 10.73 -0.78
N SER A 537 12.02 10.80 -0.24
CA SER A 537 12.35 10.29 1.09
C SER A 537 11.63 11.05 2.21
N LEU A 538 11.53 12.37 2.12
CA LEU A 538 10.82 13.19 3.11
C LEU A 538 9.31 13.00 3.04
N SER A 539 8.75 12.94 1.84
CA SER A 539 7.34 12.61 1.61
C SER A 539 7.01 11.20 2.12
N TYR A 540 7.89 10.22 1.90
CA TYR A 540 7.75 8.87 2.44
C TYR A 540 7.74 8.82 3.98
N LEU A 541 8.53 9.69 4.63
CA LEU A 541 8.56 9.83 6.09
C LEU A 541 7.36 10.62 6.66
N GLY A 542 6.46 11.12 5.82
CA GLY A 542 5.30 11.91 6.23
C GLY A 542 5.57 13.40 6.43
N TYR A 543 6.75 13.88 6.03
CA TYR A 543 7.15 15.30 6.13
C TYR A 543 7.01 16.08 4.83
N GLY A 544 6.47 15.45 3.79
CA GLY A 544 6.38 16.02 2.46
C GLY A 544 5.01 16.63 2.16
N ILE A 545 4.59 16.45 0.91
CA ILE A 545 3.36 17.02 0.37
C ILE A 545 2.17 16.26 0.95
N GLY A 546 1.34 16.91 1.77
CA GLY A 546 0.14 16.28 2.32
C GLY A 546 -0.94 16.05 1.26
N HIS A 547 -1.81 15.06 1.46
CA HIS A 547 -2.96 14.81 0.58
C HIS A 547 -3.85 16.05 0.47
N GLY A 548 -4.30 16.38 -0.75
CA GLY A 548 -5.22 17.49 -1.00
C GLY A 548 -4.58 18.88 -1.05
N GLN A 549 -3.27 19.02 -0.80
CA GLN A 549 -2.59 20.30 -0.97
C GLN A 549 -2.33 20.57 -2.46
N SER A 550 -3.05 21.52 -3.05
CA SER A 550 -2.72 22.07 -4.36
C SER A 550 -2.02 23.40 -4.22
N PHE A 551 -1.00 23.64 -5.02
CA PHE A 551 -0.27 24.90 -5.00
C PHE A 551 0.06 25.35 -6.42
N ASN A 552 0.40 26.63 -6.57
CA ASN A 552 0.78 27.20 -7.85
C ASN A 552 2.19 27.80 -7.75
N ILE A 553 3.10 27.32 -8.59
CA ILE A 553 4.43 27.90 -8.77
C ILE A 553 4.54 28.36 -10.22
N LEU A 554 4.79 29.65 -10.42
CA LEU A 554 5.03 30.23 -11.75
C LEU A 554 3.89 29.96 -12.78
N GLY A 555 2.64 29.86 -12.32
CA GLY A 555 1.47 29.61 -13.18
C GLY A 555 1.17 28.13 -13.41
N MET A 556 1.95 27.20 -12.86
CA MET A 556 1.70 25.75 -12.96
C MET A 556 0.94 25.25 -11.73
N HIS A 557 -0.16 24.53 -11.93
CA HIS A 557 -0.93 23.91 -10.86
C HIS A 557 -0.34 22.56 -10.47
N PHE A 558 -0.06 22.41 -9.18
CA PHE A 558 0.46 21.19 -8.60
C PHE A 558 -0.64 20.46 -7.85
N THR A 559 -0.69 19.16 -8.11
CA THR A 559 -1.50 18.21 -7.37
C THR A 559 -0.70 17.76 -6.15
N GLY A 560 -1.34 17.57 -5.00
CA GLY A 560 -0.71 17.06 -3.77
C GLY A 560 -0.23 15.61 -3.83
N VAL A 561 0.12 15.13 -5.04
CA VAL A 561 0.60 13.79 -5.36
C VAL A 561 2.03 13.96 -5.87
N SER A 562 2.97 13.29 -5.20
CA SER A 562 4.35 13.09 -5.63
C SER A 562 4.72 11.61 -5.56
N ILE A 563 5.84 11.21 -6.15
CA ILE A 563 6.30 9.81 -6.06
C ILE A 563 6.50 9.39 -4.60
N GLY A 564 7.03 10.28 -3.75
CA GLY A 564 7.20 9.98 -2.34
C GLY A 564 5.89 9.78 -1.58
N VAL A 565 4.83 10.51 -1.95
CA VAL A 565 3.48 10.30 -1.39
C VAL A 565 2.93 8.95 -1.80
N LEU A 566 3.04 8.58 -3.08
CA LEU A 566 2.60 7.25 -3.55
C LEU A 566 3.33 6.10 -2.83
N LEU A 567 4.62 6.27 -2.55
CA LEU A 567 5.39 5.31 -1.77
C LEU A 567 4.98 5.28 -0.30
N ALA A 568 4.61 6.43 0.28
CA ALA A 568 4.09 6.51 1.64
C ALA A 568 2.78 5.72 1.77
N ASP A 569 1.86 5.91 0.81
CA ASP A 569 0.56 5.22 0.77
C ASP A 569 0.74 3.71 0.62
N ALA A 570 1.67 3.30 -0.25
CA ALA A 570 1.97 1.89 -0.49
C ALA A 570 2.58 1.18 0.72
N ARG A 571 3.17 1.91 1.68
CA ARG A 571 3.86 1.33 2.85
C ARG A 571 2.95 0.42 3.67
N ALA A 572 1.69 0.81 3.87
CA ALA A 572 0.73 0.02 4.66
C ALA A 572 0.33 -1.29 3.96
N PHE A 573 0.51 -1.36 2.64
CA PHE A 573 -0.01 -2.43 1.80
C PHE A 573 1.08 -3.28 1.14
N LEU A 574 2.35 -3.07 1.49
CA LEU A 574 3.49 -3.65 0.79
C LEU A 574 3.47 -5.19 0.72
N GLN A 575 2.99 -5.85 1.78
CA GLN A 575 2.89 -7.32 1.83
C GLN A 575 1.77 -7.87 0.94
N MET A 576 0.64 -7.16 0.84
CA MET A 576 -0.54 -7.63 0.14
C MET A 576 -0.58 -7.18 -1.32
N TYR A 577 -0.10 -5.96 -1.60
CA TYR A 577 -0.16 -5.31 -2.91
C TYR A 577 1.21 -4.69 -3.29
N PRO A 578 2.23 -5.53 -3.56
CA PRO A 578 3.60 -5.06 -3.80
C PRO A 578 3.75 -4.16 -5.04
N TYR A 579 2.86 -4.29 -6.02
CA TYR A 579 2.87 -3.47 -7.24
C TYR A 579 2.75 -1.96 -6.95
N LEU A 580 2.07 -1.58 -5.86
CA LEU A 580 1.93 -0.19 -5.41
C LEU A 580 3.29 0.45 -5.10
N THR A 581 4.28 -0.34 -4.65
CA THR A 581 5.63 0.15 -4.37
C THR A 581 6.58 -0.06 -5.55
N VAL A 582 6.48 -1.21 -6.23
CA VAL A 582 7.42 -1.62 -7.29
C VAL A 582 7.38 -0.67 -8.49
N PHE A 583 6.20 -0.33 -9.01
CA PHE A 583 6.10 0.52 -10.20
C PHE A 583 6.61 1.95 -9.98
N PRO A 584 6.21 2.68 -8.92
CA PRO A 584 6.78 4.00 -8.65
C PRO A 584 8.30 3.94 -8.42
N SER A 585 8.78 2.89 -7.74
CA SER A 585 10.21 2.70 -7.45
C SER A 585 11.07 2.46 -8.70
N ILE A 586 10.57 1.67 -9.65
CA ILE A 586 11.24 1.46 -10.93
C ILE A 586 11.31 2.78 -11.72
N ILE A 587 10.21 3.54 -11.78
CA ILE A 587 10.16 4.79 -12.54
C ILE A 587 11.13 5.84 -11.97
N ILE A 588 11.17 6.03 -10.64
CA ILE A 588 12.13 6.95 -10.03
C ILE A 588 13.58 6.45 -10.19
N SER A 589 13.82 5.14 -10.18
CA SER A 589 15.15 4.57 -10.41
C SER A 589 15.66 4.84 -11.82
N ILE A 590 14.83 4.62 -12.85
CA ILE A 590 15.18 4.94 -14.24
C ILE A 590 15.41 6.44 -14.40
N LEU A 591 14.58 7.28 -13.79
CA LEU A 591 14.76 8.73 -13.78
C LEU A 591 16.12 9.13 -13.20
N MET A 592 16.48 8.59 -12.03
CA MET A 592 17.74 8.90 -11.36
C MET A 592 18.96 8.47 -12.19
N ILE A 593 18.92 7.25 -12.77
CA ILE A 593 19.99 6.72 -13.60
C ILE A 593 20.17 7.61 -14.84
N THR A 594 19.09 7.94 -15.53
CA THR A 594 19.14 8.75 -16.75
C THR A 594 19.61 10.18 -16.50
N PHE A 595 19.18 10.83 -15.41
CA PHE A 595 19.72 12.12 -15.00
C PHE A 595 21.20 12.06 -14.64
N ASN A 596 21.65 11.02 -13.91
CA ASN A 596 23.05 10.89 -13.53
C ASN A 596 23.95 10.70 -14.76
N MET A 597 23.53 9.82 -15.68
CA MET A 597 24.22 9.61 -16.96
C MET A 597 24.24 10.89 -17.80
N PHE A 598 23.11 11.59 -17.91
CA PHE A 598 23.03 12.89 -18.61
C PHE A 598 23.95 13.94 -17.98
N GLY A 599 24.00 14.03 -16.65
CA GLY A 599 24.88 14.97 -15.94
C GLY A 599 26.37 14.65 -16.11
N ASN A 600 26.75 13.37 -16.07
CA ASN A 600 28.13 12.95 -16.35
C ASN A 600 28.53 13.23 -17.80
N ALA A 601 27.64 12.94 -18.75
CA ALA A 601 27.82 13.28 -20.15
C ALA A 601 28.08 14.77 -20.37
N LEU A 602 27.28 15.60 -19.69
CA LEU A 602 27.40 17.05 -19.76
C LEU A 602 28.72 17.51 -19.14
N ARG A 603 29.15 16.92 -18.01
CA ARG A 603 30.44 17.18 -17.37
C ARG A 603 31.60 16.94 -18.33
N ASP A 604 31.59 15.77 -18.97
CA ASP A 604 32.67 15.35 -19.85
C ASP A 604 32.72 16.25 -21.08
N ALA A 605 31.56 16.62 -21.63
CA ALA A 605 31.46 17.56 -22.74
C ALA A 605 31.99 18.97 -22.38
N PHE A 606 31.80 19.43 -21.13
CA PHE A 606 32.33 20.69 -20.63
C PHE A 606 33.78 20.64 -20.14
N ASN A 607 34.40 19.46 -20.00
CA ASN A 607 35.75 19.33 -19.48
C ASN A 607 36.81 19.75 -20.53
N PRO A 608 37.57 20.85 -20.31
CA PRO A 608 38.56 21.32 -21.28
C PRO A 608 39.78 20.41 -21.41
N ALA A 609 40.05 19.55 -20.42
CA ALA A 609 41.20 18.66 -20.42
C ALA A 609 41.05 17.46 -21.37
N LEU A 610 39.82 17.16 -21.78
CA LEU A 610 39.52 16.15 -22.82
C LEU A 610 39.68 16.72 -24.24
N ARG A 611 40.11 17.99 -24.38
CA ARG A 611 40.41 18.58 -25.69
C ARG A 611 41.72 18.00 -26.24
N GLY A 612 41.60 17.24 -27.33
CA GLY A 612 42.74 16.73 -28.11
C GLY A 612 43.12 15.26 -27.84
N THR A 613 42.42 14.59 -26.92
CA THR A 613 42.63 13.16 -26.60
C THR A 613 41.66 12.21 -27.33
N GLU A 614 40.86 12.73 -28.27
CA GLU A 614 39.64 12.08 -28.80
C GLU A 614 39.50 12.09 -30.32
#